data_AF-A0A959IRX7-F1
#
_entry.id   AF-A0A959IRX7-F1
#
_cell.length_a   1.000
_cell.length_b   1.000
_cell.length_c   1.000
_cell.angle_alpha   90.00
_cell.angle_beta   90.00
_cell.angle_gamma   90.00
#
_symmetry.space_group_name_H-M   'P 1'
#
loop_
_entity.id
_entity.type
_entity.pdbx_description
1 polymer ?
#
loop_
_entity_poly.entity_id
_entity_poly.type
_entity_poly.pdbx_seq_one_letter_code
_entity_poly.pdbx_strand_id
1 'polypeptide(L)'
;MFRHGILILLGGLFGCHPELEAEFMREICIVPDSALLLVEADTEDTVDWDYLLANRYEMDRKGRQLEALQMEQKLVEASPVEVYFPPIGPEFKQALRRNIRLLDAIDHPQKEALKEASYRLLHFEGDPQELQSQFKLKQSWGTDKRGNAKFTGYYSPFLNVKAHPDERYLHPIYRKPPNWEGPLPDRRAIQEGILEDKDLTIAWTNDPIGLYYMQIQGSGFIKYKDEDRLELLKFSGGNGHPYRSIETYLAEQDRYPISSISINGIRTFFKKHPELLDSILALNPSYTFFARGPSQVIGAGGVPLTAN
;
A
#
# COMPACT_ATOMS: atom_id res chain seq x y z
N MET A 1 32.15 -0.43 22.46
CA MET A 1 32.38 0.10 21.10
C MET A 1 31.01 0.22 20.44
N PHE A 2 30.50 1.44 20.29
CA PHE A 2 29.11 1.73 19.96
C PHE A 2 28.77 1.34 18.51
N ARG A 3 27.94 0.31 18.31
CA ARG A 3 27.33 0.01 17.01
C ARG A 3 26.12 0.91 16.85
N HIS A 4 26.22 1.89 15.97
CA HIS A 4 25.16 2.85 15.70
C HIS A 4 24.11 2.19 14.82
N GLY A 5 22.84 2.21 15.23
CA GLY A 5 21.71 1.83 14.36
C GLY A 5 21.50 2.89 13.28
N ILE A 6 21.17 2.44 12.06
CA ILE A 6 20.72 3.31 10.99
C ILE A 6 19.19 3.41 11.07
N LEU A 7 18.65 4.59 10.83
CA LEU A 7 17.21 4.86 10.82
C LEU A 7 16.91 5.56 9.50
N ILE A 8 16.03 4.98 8.69
CA ILE A 8 15.55 5.64 7.48
C ILE A 8 14.11 6.04 7.79
N LEU A 9 13.93 7.33 8.05
CA LEU A 9 12.62 7.94 8.22
C LEU A 9 11.99 8.02 6.82
N LEU A 10 10.97 7.20 6.56
CA LEU A 10 10.11 7.34 5.40
C LEU A 10 8.74 7.76 5.94
N GLY A 11 8.37 9.02 5.73
CA GLY A 11 7.02 9.47 6.06
C GLY A 11 6.02 8.87 5.07
N GLY A 12 5.02 8.15 5.58
CA GLY A 12 3.84 7.77 4.80
C GLY A 12 3.90 6.41 4.07
N LEU A 13 2.95 5.54 4.46
CA LEU A 13 2.30 4.41 3.79
C LEU A 13 3.17 3.55 2.87
N PHE A 14 3.66 2.43 3.40
CA PHE A 14 4.20 1.32 2.59
C PHE A 14 3.17 0.21 2.36
N GLY A 15 2.89 -0.06 1.09
CA GLY A 15 2.23 -1.27 0.58
C GLY A 15 2.75 -1.64 -0.82
N CYS A 16 3.58 -2.68 -0.87
CA CYS A 16 4.19 -3.47 -1.94
C CYS A 16 3.93 -3.13 -3.44
N HIS A 17 5.02 -2.80 -4.16
CA HIS A 17 5.28 -3.35 -5.50
C HIS A 17 6.42 -4.39 -5.35
N PRO A 18 6.19 -5.68 -5.65
CA PRO A 18 7.14 -6.77 -5.34
C PRO A 18 8.55 -6.54 -5.91
N GLU A 19 8.65 -5.91 -7.08
CA GLU A 19 9.94 -5.64 -7.72
C GLU A 19 10.67 -4.45 -7.11
N LEU A 20 9.95 -3.41 -6.66
CA LEU A 20 10.55 -2.23 -6.01
C LEU A 20 11.00 -2.56 -4.59
N GLU A 21 10.24 -3.38 -3.85
CA GLU A 21 10.67 -3.90 -2.55
C GLU A 21 11.85 -4.85 -2.70
N ALA A 22 11.84 -5.77 -3.66
CA ALA A 22 12.95 -6.71 -3.82
C ALA A 22 14.26 -5.98 -4.20
N GLU A 23 14.20 -4.95 -5.04
CA GLU A 23 15.38 -4.18 -5.44
C GLU A 23 15.83 -3.23 -4.31
N PHE A 24 14.91 -2.49 -3.69
CA PHE A 24 15.20 -1.58 -2.58
C PHE A 24 15.67 -2.30 -1.31
N MET A 25 15.03 -3.42 -0.94
CA MET A 25 15.40 -4.23 0.24
C MET A 25 16.70 -5.01 0.01
N ARG A 26 16.95 -5.54 -1.21
CA ARG A 26 18.26 -6.16 -1.52
C ARG A 26 19.40 -5.16 -1.41
N GLU A 27 19.18 -3.91 -1.83
CA GLU A 27 20.23 -2.89 -1.83
C GLU A 27 20.52 -2.32 -0.44
N ILE A 28 19.52 -2.24 0.45
CA ILE A 28 19.72 -1.84 1.85
C ILE A 28 20.48 -2.91 2.65
N CYS A 29 20.28 -4.20 2.33
CA CYS A 29 21.06 -5.30 2.87
C CYS A 29 22.55 -5.25 2.50
N ILE A 30 22.95 -4.45 1.50
CA ILE A 30 24.35 -4.32 1.07
C ILE A 30 25.15 -3.36 1.97
N VAL A 31 24.48 -2.53 2.78
CA VAL A 31 25.17 -1.66 3.73
C VAL A 31 25.54 -2.49 4.98
N PRO A 32 26.83 -2.73 5.24
CA PRO A 32 27.26 -3.44 6.44
C PRO A 32 26.89 -2.62 7.69
N ASP A 33 26.43 -3.29 8.75
CA ASP A 33 26.08 -2.68 10.04
C ASP A 33 24.91 -1.67 10.04
N SER A 34 24.02 -1.69 9.03
CA SER A 34 22.80 -0.87 9.02
C SER A 34 21.55 -1.68 9.35
N ALA A 35 20.79 -1.25 10.36
CA ALA A 35 19.39 -1.65 10.51
C ALA A 35 18.51 -0.69 9.68
N LEU A 36 17.46 -1.16 9.02
CA LEU A 36 16.39 -0.33 8.49
C LEU A 36 15.23 -0.39 9.46
N LEU A 37 14.98 0.70 10.18
CA LEU A 37 13.71 0.85 10.86
C LEU A 37 12.93 1.94 10.15
N LEU A 38 11.81 1.55 9.54
CA LEU A 38 10.83 2.47 9.00
C LEU A 38 9.97 2.93 10.16
N VAL A 39 10.16 4.19 10.55
CA VAL A 39 9.34 4.84 11.58
C VAL A 39 8.34 5.69 10.86
N GLU A 40 7.12 5.18 10.80
CA GLU A 40 5.95 5.96 10.47
C GLU A 40 5.37 6.47 11.79
N ALA A 41 5.22 7.79 11.90
CA ALA A 41 4.50 8.35 13.01
C ALA A 41 3.12 8.79 12.55
N ASP A 42 2.19 8.60 13.47
CA ASP A 42 0.84 9.09 13.42
C ASP A 42 0.84 10.61 13.16
N THR A 43 0.12 11.04 12.13
CA THR A 43 -0.03 12.45 11.76
C THR A 43 -1.50 12.86 11.74
N GLU A 44 -2.32 12.36 12.66
CA GLU A 44 -3.57 13.06 12.98
C GLU A 44 -3.26 14.33 13.83
N ASP A 45 -3.65 15.47 13.27
CA ASP A 45 -3.98 16.77 13.88
C ASP A 45 -2.95 17.57 14.71
N THR A 46 -1.67 17.19 14.80
CA THR A 46 -0.71 17.96 15.63
C THR A 46 0.41 18.67 14.88
N VAL A 47 0.59 18.43 13.59
CA VAL A 47 1.70 19.00 12.81
C VAL A 47 1.13 19.80 11.63
N ASP A 48 1.24 21.13 11.73
CA ASP A 48 0.97 22.04 10.62
C ASP A 48 2.13 21.92 9.59
N TRP A 49 1.97 20.96 8.68
CA TRP A 49 2.93 20.70 7.61
C TRP A 49 3.04 21.88 6.64
N ASP A 50 1.96 22.64 6.44
CA ASP A 50 2.01 23.85 5.63
C ASP A 50 2.92 24.88 6.31
N TYR A 51 2.82 25.06 7.63
CA TYR A 51 3.73 25.94 8.38
C TYR A 51 5.19 25.46 8.38
N LEU A 52 5.43 24.16 8.54
CA LEU A 52 6.78 23.58 8.62
C LEU A 52 7.51 23.48 7.27
N LEU A 53 6.78 23.17 6.19
CA LEU A 53 7.34 22.91 4.87
C LEU A 53 7.24 24.12 3.94
N ALA A 54 6.13 24.87 3.95
CA ALA A 54 5.93 25.99 3.02
C ALA A 54 6.90 27.16 3.29
N ASN A 55 7.44 27.26 4.50
CA ASN A 55 8.44 28.26 4.85
C ASN A 55 9.90 27.82 4.59
N ARG A 56 10.14 26.55 4.22
CA ARG A 56 11.50 26.01 4.04
C ARG A 56 11.81 25.50 2.63
N TYR A 57 10.80 25.11 1.85
CA TYR A 57 11.01 24.44 0.57
C TYR A 57 10.00 24.88 -0.50
N GLU A 58 10.50 25.17 -1.70
CA GLU A 58 9.64 25.29 -2.88
C GLU A 58 9.24 23.90 -3.38
N MET A 59 7.92 23.64 -3.40
CA MET A 59 7.36 22.37 -3.84
C MET A 59 6.39 22.54 -5.01
N ASP A 60 6.33 21.52 -5.87
CA ASP A 60 5.28 21.44 -6.90
C ASP A 60 3.97 20.84 -6.37
N ARG A 61 2.94 20.79 -7.23
CA ARG A 61 1.62 20.22 -6.91
C ARG A 61 1.63 18.73 -6.55
N LYS A 62 2.75 18.03 -6.76
CA LYS A 62 2.94 16.61 -6.40
C LYS A 62 3.81 16.47 -5.14
N GLY A 63 4.11 17.57 -4.45
CA GLY A 63 4.96 17.59 -3.26
C GLY A 63 6.45 17.38 -3.56
N ARG A 64 6.90 17.54 -4.81
CA ARG A 64 8.33 17.45 -5.14
C ARG A 64 9.03 18.75 -4.81
N GLN A 65 10.11 18.68 -4.05
CA GLN A 65 11.00 19.80 -3.81
C GLN A 65 11.74 20.16 -5.10
N LEU A 66 11.59 21.39 -5.56
CA LEU A 66 12.11 21.86 -6.86
C LEU A 66 13.61 22.16 -6.81
N GLU A 67 14.07 22.70 -5.68
CA GLU A 67 15.45 23.16 -5.49
C GLU A 67 16.40 22.07 -4.99
N ALA A 68 15.91 20.84 -4.83
CA ALA A 68 16.72 19.76 -4.29
C ALA A 68 17.88 19.40 -5.24
N LEU A 69 19.08 19.31 -4.68
CA LEU A 69 20.30 18.98 -5.43
C LEU A 69 20.32 17.51 -5.83
N GLN A 70 20.95 17.24 -6.97
CA GLN A 70 21.17 15.87 -7.41
C GLN A 70 22.13 15.15 -6.47
N MET A 71 21.75 13.95 -6.08
CA MET A 71 22.51 13.07 -5.20
C MET A 71 23.33 12.08 -6.01
N GLU A 72 24.60 11.90 -5.63
CA GLU A 72 25.54 10.98 -6.31
C GLU A 72 25.39 9.53 -5.83
N GLN A 73 24.81 9.34 -4.63
CA GLN A 73 24.66 8.04 -4.00
C GLN A 73 23.18 7.79 -3.65
N LYS A 74 22.77 6.52 -3.67
CA LYS A 74 21.40 6.09 -3.36
C LYS A 74 20.98 6.45 -1.93
N LEU A 75 21.93 6.35 -1.00
CA LEU A 75 21.79 6.72 0.39
C LEU A 75 22.95 7.64 0.74
N VAL A 76 22.66 8.85 1.20
CA VAL A 76 23.65 9.77 1.75
C VAL A 76 23.39 9.95 3.24
N GLU A 77 24.44 10.22 4.00
CA GLU A 77 24.26 10.67 5.38
C GLU A 77 23.47 11.97 5.37
N ALA A 78 22.40 12.03 6.16
CA ALA A 78 21.57 13.22 6.22
C ALA A 78 22.40 14.35 6.86
N SER A 79 22.92 15.25 6.02
CA SER A 79 23.55 16.50 6.47
C SER A 79 22.48 17.33 7.20
N PRO A 80 22.81 18.06 8.28
CA PRO A 80 21.85 18.40 9.34
C PRO A 80 20.88 19.49 8.87
N VAL A 81 19.84 19.07 8.14
CA VAL A 81 18.52 19.63 8.32
C VAL A 81 18.08 19.15 9.70
N GLU A 82 17.57 20.03 10.55
CA GLU A 82 16.83 19.61 11.76
C GLU A 82 15.73 18.65 11.29
N VAL A 83 15.97 17.35 11.42
CA VAL A 83 15.01 16.34 11.03
C VAL A 83 14.02 16.29 12.16
N TYR A 84 12.82 16.81 11.92
CA TYR A 84 11.74 16.73 12.89
C TYR A 84 11.41 15.26 13.12
N PHE A 85 11.69 14.79 14.34
CA PHE A 85 11.18 13.51 14.81
C PHE A 85 9.75 13.68 15.31
N PRO A 86 8.76 13.03 14.69
CA PRO A 86 7.40 13.08 15.18
C PRO A 86 7.23 12.34 16.52
N PRO A 87 6.18 12.65 17.31
CA PRO A 87 5.88 11.93 18.55
C PRO A 87 5.74 10.42 18.36
N ILE A 88 6.27 9.64 19.32
CA ILE A 88 6.13 8.18 19.32
C ILE A 88 4.77 7.79 19.93
N GLY A 89 3.75 7.81 19.08
CA GLY A 89 2.36 7.46 19.43
C GLY A 89 2.10 5.97 19.72
N PRO A 90 0.92 5.62 20.27
CA PRO A 90 0.56 4.25 20.62
C PRO A 90 0.50 3.28 19.42
N GLU A 91 0.11 3.75 18.25
CA GLU A 91 0.01 3.04 16.97
C GLU A 91 1.41 2.64 16.51
N PHE A 92 2.33 3.59 16.52
CA PHE A 92 3.74 3.34 16.20
C PHE A 92 4.38 2.37 17.20
N LYS A 93 4.10 2.52 18.50
CA LYS A 93 4.53 1.53 19.52
C LYS A 93 3.94 0.14 19.26
N GLN A 94 2.71 0.05 18.79
CA GLN A 94 2.10 -1.23 18.41
C GLN A 94 2.81 -1.85 17.19
N ALA A 95 3.11 -1.05 16.16
CA ALA A 95 3.87 -1.48 14.99
C ALA A 95 5.27 -2.00 15.39
N LEU A 96 5.99 -1.29 16.27
CA LEU A 96 7.28 -1.73 16.80
C LEU A 96 7.21 -3.09 17.50
N ARG A 97 6.19 -3.31 18.35
CA ARG A 97 5.98 -4.62 19.00
C ARG A 97 5.71 -5.74 18.00
N ARG A 98 4.96 -5.46 16.94
CA ARG A 98 4.69 -6.44 15.86
C ARG A 98 5.97 -6.76 15.08
N ASN A 99 6.76 -5.74 14.73
CA ASN A 99 8.03 -5.90 14.03
C ASN A 99 9.03 -6.74 14.84
N ILE A 100 9.15 -6.51 16.15
CA ILE A 100 10.00 -7.33 17.03
C ILE A 100 9.60 -8.81 16.96
N ARG A 101 8.29 -9.12 17.03
CA ARG A 101 7.80 -10.50 16.93
C ARG A 101 8.08 -11.14 15.57
N LEU A 102 8.01 -10.35 14.48
CA LEU A 102 8.37 -10.85 13.15
C LEU A 102 9.87 -11.14 13.06
N LEU A 103 10.72 -10.26 13.60
CA LEU A 103 12.16 -10.46 13.60
C LEU A 103 12.58 -11.73 14.37
N ASP A 104 11.78 -12.16 15.36
CA ASP A 104 11.97 -13.44 16.05
C ASP A 104 11.66 -14.65 15.15
N ALA A 105 10.80 -14.49 14.15
CA ALA A 105 10.31 -15.56 13.27
C ALA A 105 11.11 -15.70 11.96
N ILE A 106 12.03 -14.80 11.65
CA ILE A 106 12.81 -14.81 10.40
C ILE A 106 14.30 -15.02 10.66
N ASP A 107 14.97 -15.67 9.71
CA ASP A 107 16.42 -15.80 9.70
C ASP A 107 17.04 -14.66 8.88
N HIS A 108 17.38 -13.56 9.57
CA HIS A 108 17.96 -12.37 8.95
C HIS A 108 19.28 -11.97 9.65
N PRO A 109 20.36 -11.69 8.91
CA PRO A 109 21.70 -11.44 9.48
C PRO A 109 21.74 -10.21 10.41
N GLN A 110 20.83 -9.26 10.22
CA GLN A 110 20.76 -8.02 11.01
C GLN A 110 19.63 -8.03 12.06
N LYS A 111 18.96 -9.16 12.30
CA LYS A 111 17.74 -9.21 13.14
C LYS A 111 17.94 -8.61 14.53
N GLU A 112 19.09 -8.86 15.17
CA GLU A 112 19.35 -8.36 16.53
C GLU A 112 19.54 -6.85 16.55
N ALA A 113 20.21 -6.28 15.55
CA ALA A 113 20.35 -4.83 15.40
C ALA A 113 18.99 -4.14 15.15
N LEU A 114 18.14 -4.75 14.32
CA LEU A 114 16.78 -4.28 14.04
C LEU A 114 15.88 -4.34 15.29
N LYS A 115 15.99 -5.42 16.07
CA LYS A 115 15.29 -5.56 17.34
C LYS A 115 15.76 -4.51 18.33
N GLU A 116 17.07 -4.32 18.49
CA GLU A 116 17.62 -3.32 19.40
C GLU A 116 17.13 -1.91 19.06
N ALA A 117 17.16 -1.52 17.78
CA ALA A 117 16.62 -0.24 17.32
C ALA A 117 15.12 -0.11 17.62
N SER A 118 14.33 -1.15 17.35
CA SER A 118 12.90 -1.19 17.63
C SER A 118 12.60 -1.05 19.13
N TYR A 119 13.37 -1.75 19.97
CA TYR A 119 13.24 -1.71 21.43
C TYR A 119 13.55 -0.33 21.99
N ARG A 120 14.60 0.32 21.49
CA ARG A 120 14.99 1.69 21.89
C ARG A 120 13.86 2.68 21.64
N LEU A 121 13.25 2.65 20.45
CA LEU A 121 12.14 3.55 20.13
C LEU A 121 10.85 3.21 20.88
N LEU A 122 10.57 1.92 21.07
CA LEU A 122 9.38 1.47 21.78
C LEU A 122 9.35 1.97 23.23
N HIS A 123 10.52 2.05 23.88
CA HIS A 123 10.69 2.45 25.27
C HIS A 123 11.30 3.84 25.41
N PHE A 124 11.41 4.61 24.32
CA PHE A 124 11.91 5.97 24.41
C PHE A 124 10.89 6.85 25.13
N GLU A 125 11.37 7.53 26.17
CA GLU A 125 10.64 8.49 26.99
C GLU A 125 11.46 9.78 26.96
N GLY A 126 10.95 10.82 26.31
CA GLY A 126 11.68 12.08 26.11
C GLY A 126 11.17 12.86 24.91
N ASP A 127 11.86 13.96 24.59
CA ASP A 127 11.60 14.71 23.36
C ASP A 127 12.09 13.87 22.16
N PRO A 128 11.22 13.51 21.19
CA PRO A 128 11.62 12.79 20.00
C PRO A 128 12.80 13.41 19.25
N GLN A 129 13.01 14.73 19.33
CA GLN A 129 14.17 15.37 18.69
C GLN A 129 15.51 14.85 19.22
N GLU A 130 15.58 14.36 20.46
CA GLU A 130 16.81 13.79 21.04
C GLU A 130 17.25 12.50 20.31
N LEU A 131 16.33 11.83 19.61
CA LEU A 131 16.61 10.63 18.83
C LEU A 131 17.57 10.90 17.69
N GLN A 132 17.66 12.13 17.17
CA GLN A 132 18.60 12.49 16.10
C GLN A 132 20.05 12.16 16.49
N SER A 133 20.39 12.31 17.77
CA SER A 133 21.73 11.99 18.29
C SER A 133 21.98 10.48 18.49
N GLN A 134 20.90 9.68 18.55
CA GLN A 134 20.95 8.25 18.83
C GLN A 134 21.00 7.39 17.57
N PHE A 135 20.65 7.97 16.42
CA PHE A 135 20.56 7.26 15.15
C PHE A 135 21.43 7.90 14.07
N LYS A 136 21.98 7.06 13.19
CA LYS A 136 22.56 7.53 11.93
C LYS A 136 21.45 7.68 10.90
N LEU A 137 21.10 8.92 10.60
CA LEU A 137 20.09 9.25 9.59
C LEU A 137 20.69 9.16 8.19
N LYS A 138 20.00 8.45 7.31
CA LYS A 138 20.34 8.39 5.88
C LYS A 138 19.17 8.84 5.04
N GLN A 139 19.43 9.74 4.10
CA GLN A 139 18.45 10.20 3.12
C GLN A 139 18.54 9.33 1.86
N SER A 140 17.38 8.87 1.38
CA SER A 140 17.25 8.21 0.08
C SER A 140 17.21 9.24 -1.04
N TRP A 141 17.83 8.92 -2.18
CA TRP A 141 17.82 9.78 -3.37
C TRP A 141 16.45 9.93 -4.06
N GLY A 142 15.44 9.18 -3.62
CA GLY A 142 14.10 9.23 -4.23
C GLY A 142 14.05 8.75 -5.69
N THR A 143 12.94 9.07 -6.37
CA THR A 143 12.68 8.63 -7.75
C THR A 143 13.38 9.48 -8.81
N ASP A 144 13.78 10.70 -8.46
CA ASP A 144 14.43 11.66 -9.34
C ASP A 144 15.91 11.91 -8.99
N LYS A 145 16.46 11.13 -8.05
CA LYS A 145 17.81 11.29 -7.49
C LYS A 145 18.04 12.60 -6.75
N ARG A 146 16.99 13.29 -6.32
CA ARG A 146 17.06 14.56 -5.58
C ARG A 146 16.42 14.48 -4.20
N GLY A 147 16.11 13.27 -3.73
CA GLY A 147 15.42 13.05 -2.46
C GLY A 147 13.90 13.03 -2.56
N ASN A 148 13.31 13.25 -3.74
CA ASN A 148 11.86 13.18 -3.92
C ASN A 148 11.41 11.72 -4.05
N ALA A 149 11.10 11.10 -2.91
CA ALA A 149 10.49 9.78 -2.86
C ALA A 149 9.05 9.84 -3.37
N LYS A 150 8.66 8.84 -4.18
CA LYS A 150 7.27 8.70 -4.62
C LYS A 150 6.51 7.93 -3.56
N PHE A 151 5.56 8.60 -2.92
CA PHE A 151 4.62 7.99 -1.99
C PHE A 151 3.34 7.59 -2.73
N THR A 152 2.82 6.41 -2.42
CA THR A 152 1.53 5.92 -2.92
C THR A 152 0.77 5.29 -1.77
N GLY A 153 -0.46 5.74 -1.52
CA GLY A 153 -1.31 5.15 -0.49
C GLY A 153 -2.05 3.92 -1.01
N TYR A 154 -2.14 2.90 -0.18
CA TYR A 154 -3.09 1.80 -0.34
C TYR A 154 -4.06 1.85 0.85
N TYR A 155 -5.27 1.38 0.64
CA TYR A 155 -6.27 1.23 1.71
C TYR A 155 -6.97 -0.10 1.49
N SER A 156 -7.57 -0.65 2.54
CA SER A 156 -8.45 -1.82 2.38
C SER A 156 -9.85 -1.33 2.04
N PRO A 157 -10.29 -1.44 0.76
CA PRO A 157 -11.64 -1.03 0.39
C PRO A 157 -12.67 -1.87 1.11
N PHE A 158 -13.82 -1.24 1.33
CA PHE A 158 -14.97 -1.85 1.97
C PHE A 158 -16.08 -2.03 0.94
N LEU A 159 -16.54 -3.27 0.77
CA LEU A 159 -17.64 -3.60 -0.13
C LEU A 159 -18.84 -4.11 0.66
N ASN A 160 -20.02 -3.60 0.32
CA ASN A 160 -21.25 -4.24 0.73
C ASN A 160 -21.49 -5.45 -0.16
N VAL A 161 -21.89 -6.56 0.45
CA VAL A 161 -22.12 -7.83 -0.27
C VAL A 161 -23.35 -8.58 0.23
N LYS A 162 -23.77 -9.56 -0.57
CA LYS A 162 -24.70 -10.63 -0.22
C LYS A 162 -24.10 -12.01 -0.48
N ALA A 163 -24.63 -13.03 0.18
CA ALA A 163 -24.22 -14.42 -0.05
C ALA A 163 -24.74 -14.96 -1.40
N HIS A 164 -25.91 -14.50 -1.82
CA HIS A 164 -26.56 -14.88 -3.07
C HIS A 164 -26.83 -13.64 -3.93
N PRO A 165 -26.85 -13.77 -5.27
CA PRO A 165 -27.13 -12.65 -6.15
C PRO A 165 -28.60 -12.23 -6.05
N ASP A 166 -28.85 -10.95 -6.34
CA ASP A 166 -30.18 -10.39 -6.56
C ASP A 166 -30.11 -9.29 -7.61
N GLU A 167 -31.22 -8.58 -7.86
CA GLU A 167 -31.31 -7.50 -8.86
C GLU A 167 -30.26 -6.37 -8.68
N ARG A 168 -29.64 -6.26 -7.50
CA ARG A 168 -28.65 -5.22 -7.18
C ARG A 168 -27.25 -5.77 -6.95
N TYR A 169 -27.10 -6.95 -6.35
CA TYR A 169 -25.82 -7.58 -6.05
C TYR A 169 -25.49 -8.62 -7.11
N LEU A 170 -25.02 -8.13 -8.27
CA LEU A 170 -24.82 -8.92 -9.49
C LEU A 170 -23.35 -9.27 -9.77
N HIS A 171 -22.40 -8.69 -9.03
CA HIS A 171 -20.97 -8.85 -9.34
C HIS A 171 -20.30 -9.84 -8.39
N PRO A 172 -19.92 -11.04 -8.85
CA PRO A 172 -19.34 -12.07 -8.00
C PRO A 172 -17.89 -11.76 -7.63
N ILE A 173 -17.54 -12.06 -6.37
CA ILE A 173 -16.16 -12.06 -5.87
C ILE A 173 -15.68 -13.51 -5.84
N TYR A 174 -14.67 -13.85 -6.63
CA TYR A 174 -14.26 -15.25 -6.81
C TYR A 174 -13.08 -15.69 -5.95
N ARG A 175 -13.11 -16.95 -5.52
CA ARG A 175 -11.94 -17.74 -5.13
C ARG A 175 -11.14 -18.12 -6.36
N LYS A 176 -9.83 -18.34 -6.18
CA LYS A 176 -8.99 -18.88 -7.25
C LYS A 176 -9.44 -20.32 -7.55
N PRO A 177 -9.68 -20.68 -8.83
CA PRO A 177 -9.96 -22.08 -9.18
C PRO A 177 -8.77 -22.98 -8.77
N PRO A 178 -8.98 -24.07 -8.01
CA PRO A 178 -7.87 -24.90 -7.52
C PRO A 178 -7.23 -25.76 -8.62
N ASN A 179 -8.03 -26.26 -9.56
CA ASN A 179 -7.62 -27.21 -10.59
C ASN A 179 -7.98 -26.70 -12.00
N TRP A 180 -7.52 -25.49 -12.36
CA TRP A 180 -7.71 -24.98 -13.72
C TRP A 180 -6.64 -25.52 -14.66
N GLU A 181 -7.05 -26.13 -15.76
CA GLU A 181 -6.13 -26.59 -16.80
C GLU A 181 -5.83 -25.45 -17.80
N GLY A 182 -4.54 -25.18 -18.01
CA GLY A 182 -4.07 -24.13 -18.91
C GLY A 182 -4.08 -22.72 -18.31
N PRO A 183 -3.95 -21.67 -19.14
CA PRO A 183 -4.00 -20.28 -18.69
C PRO A 183 -5.38 -19.93 -18.12
N LEU A 184 -5.40 -19.19 -17.01
CA LEU A 184 -6.64 -18.67 -16.44
C LEU A 184 -7.28 -17.63 -17.39
N PRO A 185 -8.62 -17.52 -17.39
CA PRO A 185 -9.33 -16.58 -18.24
C PRO A 185 -8.96 -15.14 -17.91
N ASP A 186 -9.01 -14.28 -18.92
CA ASP A 186 -8.86 -12.84 -18.72
C ASP A 186 -10.09 -12.25 -18.00
N ARG A 187 -9.97 -10.98 -17.60
CA ARG A 187 -11.06 -10.28 -16.93
C ARG A 187 -12.37 -10.28 -17.73
N ARG A 188 -12.31 -10.13 -19.06
CA ARG A 188 -13.51 -10.09 -19.90
C ARG A 188 -14.27 -11.41 -19.83
N ALA A 189 -13.58 -12.52 -20.06
CA ALA A 189 -14.18 -13.84 -19.97
C ALA A 189 -14.74 -14.13 -18.57
N ILE A 190 -14.09 -13.64 -17.52
CA ILE A 190 -14.60 -13.75 -16.14
C ILE A 190 -15.87 -12.91 -15.94
N GLN A 191 -15.92 -11.67 -16.44
CA GLN A 191 -17.11 -10.80 -16.39
C GLN A 191 -18.28 -11.37 -17.21
N GLU A 192 -17.98 -12.10 -18.28
CA GLU A 192 -18.95 -12.78 -19.14
C GLU A 192 -19.42 -14.14 -18.58
N GLY A 193 -18.98 -14.51 -17.37
CA GLY A 193 -19.56 -15.60 -16.60
C GLY A 193 -18.85 -16.95 -16.73
N ILE A 194 -17.63 -17.04 -17.29
CA ILE A 194 -16.92 -18.32 -17.47
C ILE A 194 -16.68 -19.11 -16.16
N LEU A 195 -16.81 -18.46 -15.01
CA LEU A 195 -16.63 -19.05 -13.68
C LEU A 195 -17.94 -19.28 -12.89
N GLU A 196 -19.11 -18.91 -13.43
CA GLU A 196 -20.38 -18.94 -12.69
C GLU A 196 -20.77 -20.33 -12.19
N ASP A 197 -20.60 -21.36 -13.02
CA ASP A 197 -20.96 -22.75 -12.69
C ASP A 197 -19.87 -23.52 -11.93
N LYS A 198 -18.84 -22.84 -11.41
CA LYS A 198 -17.67 -23.49 -10.78
C LYS A 198 -17.71 -23.52 -9.24
N ASP A 199 -18.78 -23.00 -8.63
CA ASP A 199 -18.90 -22.87 -7.16
C ASP A 199 -17.71 -22.12 -6.51
N LEU A 200 -17.22 -21.09 -7.21
CA LEU A 200 -16.06 -20.30 -6.78
C LEU A 200 -16.45 -18.99 -6.08
N THR A 201 -17.72 -18.61 -6.11
CA THR A 201 -18.18 -17.33 -5.60
C THR A 201 -18.11 -17.27 -4.07
N ILE A 202 -17.49 -16.22 -3.53
CA ILE A 202 -17.37 -15.92 -2.10
C ILE A 202 -18.60 -15.14 -1.62
N ALA A 203 -18.96 -14.12 -2.40
CA ALA A 203 -20.06 -13.19 -2.17
C ALA A 203 -20.34 -12.41 -3.46
N TRP A 204 -21.45 -11.67 -3.48
CA TRP A 204 -21.87 -10.82 -4.59
C TRP A 204 -21.89 -9.37 -4.13
N THR A 205 -21.27 -8.46 -4.87
CA THR A 205 -21.29 -7.02 -4.61
C THR A 205 -22.14 -6.27 -5.64
N ASN A 206 -22.57 -5.07 -5.26
CA ASN A 206 -23.24 -4.12 -6.15
C ASN A 206 -22.31 -2.97 -6.60
N ASP A 207 -21.02 -3.03 -6.25
CA ASP A 207 -20.02 -2.03 -6.59
C ASP A 207 -18.89 -2.66 -7.44
N PRO A 208 -19.08 -2.78 -8.77
CA PRO A 208 -18.08 -3.35 -9.66
C PRO A 208 -16.79 -2.52 -9.72
N ILE A 209 -16.89 -1.20 -9.52
CA ILE A 209 -15.72 -0.30 -9.45
C ILE A 209 -14.96 -0.55 -8.15
N GLY A 210 -15.68 -0.66 -7.03
CA GLY A 210 -15.10 -1.04 -5.75
C GLY A 210 -14.42 -2.40 -5.80
N LEU A 211 -15.04 -3.40 -6.44
CA LEU A 211 -14.43 -4.71 -6.68
C LEU A 211 -13.16 -4.62 -7.54
N TYR A 212 -13.20 -3.85 -8.62
CA TYR A 212 -12.04 -3.61 -9.47
C TYR A 212 -10.86 -3.03 -8.68
N TYR A 213 -11.09 -2.00 -7.87
CA TYR A 213 -10.03 -1.43 -7.03
C TYR A 213 -9.59 -2.38 -5.92
N MET A 214 -10.51 -3.13 -5.31
CA MET A 214 -10.14 -4.17 -4.35
C MET A 214 -9.21 -5.23 -4.95
N GLN A 215 -9.38 -5.56 -6.24
CA GLN A 215 -8.48 -6.47 -6.95
C GLN A 215 -7.10 -5.86 -7.20
N ILE A 216 -7.01 -4.55 -7.46
CA ILE A 216 -5.74 -3.81 -7.56
C ILE A 216 -5.04 -3.77 -6.20
N GLN A 217 -5.78 -3.48 -5.12
CA GLN A 217 -5.23 -3.42 -3.76
C GLN A 217 -4.83 -4.79 -3.22
N GLY A 218 -5.42 -5.88 -3.73
CA GLY A 218 -5.10 -7.25 -3.34
C GLY A 218 -5.78 -7.73 -2.05
N SER A 219 -6.38 -6.85 -1.27
CA SER A 219 -7.20 -7.18 -0.09
C SER A 219 -8.31 -6.16 0.12
N GLY A 220 -9.32 -6.52 0.90
CA GLY A 220 -10.42 -5.62 1.24
C GLY A 220 -11.42 -6.27 2.18
N PHE A 221 -12.21 -5.44 2.85
CA PHE A 221 -13.27 -5.89 3.73
C PHE A 221 -14.59 -6.02 2.97
N ILE A 222 -15.34 -7.08 3.27
CA ILE A 222 -16.71 -7.27 2.80
C ILE A 222 -17.66 -7.27 3.99
N LYS A 223 -18.77 -6.52 3.88
CA LYS A 223 -19.86 -6.53 4.86
C LYS A 223 -21.11 -7.15 4.27
N TYR A 224 -21.55 -8.25 4.86
CA TYR A 224 -22.83 -8.87 4.55
C TYR A 224 -23.95 -8.00 5.12
N LYS A 225 -24.75 -7.39 4.23
CA LYS A 225 -25.81 -6.46 4.64
C LYS A 225 -26.85 -7.09 5.56
N ASP A 226 -27.12 -8.38 5.37
CA ASP A 226 -28.24 -9.07 6.02
C ASP A 226 -27.85 -9.70 7.38
N GLU A 227 -26.55 -9.81 7.68
CA GLU A 227 -26.04 -10.60 8.81
C GLU A 227 -25.12 -9.82 9.77
N ASP A 228 -24.96 -8.50 9.55
CA ASP A 228 -23.97 -7.64 10.24
C ASP A 228 -22.57 -8.29 10.36
N ARG A 229 -22.20 -9.09 9.36
CA ARG A 229 -20.94 -9.84 9.34
C ARG A 229 -19.90 -9.12 8.50
N LEU A 230 -18.76 -8.82 9.11
CA LEU A 230 -17.58 -8.23 8.45
C LEU A 230 -16.50 -9.30 8.27
N GLU A 231 -16.01 -9.45 7.04
CA GLU A 231 -14.92 -10.37 6.72
C GLU A 231 -13.82 -9.63 5.97
N LEU A 232 -12.57 -9.97 6.27
CA LEU A 232 -11.46 -9.60 5.41
C LEU A 232 -11.31 -10.63 4.30
N LEU A 233 -11.17 -10.16 3.08
CA LEU A 233 -10.65 -10.96 1.98
C LEU A 233 -9.19 -10.60 1.71
N LYS A 234 -8.36 -11.64 1.58
CA LYS A 234 -6.94 -11.55 1.25
C LYS A 234 -6.66 -12.08 -0.15
N PHE A 235 -5.58 -11.62 -0.75
CA PHE A 235 -5.07 -12.13 -2.03
C PHE A 235 -4.89 -13.65 -1.99
N SER A 236 -5.32 -14.34 -3.05
CA SER A 236 -5.13 -15.79 -3.22
C SER A 236 -4.53 -16.15 -4.59
N GLY A 237 -4.18 -15.16 -5.40
CA GLY A 237 -3.54 -15.33 -6.70
C GLY A 237 -4.15 -14.45 -7.78
N GLY A 238 -3.38 -14.20 -8.84
CA GLY A 238 -3.85 -13.57 -10.07
C GLY A 238 -4.11 -14.59 -11.18
N ASN A 239 -4.76 -14.14 -12.25
CA ASN A 239 -4.96 -14.92 -13.49
C ASN A 239 -3.73 -14.96 -14.41
N GLY A 240 -2.66 -14.21 -14.10
CA GLY A 240 -1.40 -14.21 -14.86
C GLY A 240 -1.37 -13.28 -16.08
N HIS A 241 -2.43 -12.53 -16.35
CA HIS A 241 -2.46 -11.52 -17.42
C HIS A 241 -1.87 -10.18 -16.96
N PRO A 242 -1.22 -9.42 -17.86
CA PRO A 242 -0.58 -8.14 -17.50
C PRO A 242 -1.62 -7.09 -17.11
N TYR A 243 -1.31 -6.30 -16.09
CA TYR A 243 -2.13 -5.15 -15.70
C TYR A 243 -2.13 -4.07 -16.79
N ARG A 244 -3.30 -3.48 -17.05
CA ARG A 244 -3.43 -2.26 -17.86
C ARG A 244 -4.28 -1.23 -17.13
N SER A 245 -3.81 0.02 -17.13
CA SER A 245 -4.43 1.13 -16.42
C SER A 245 -5.65 1.66 -17.16
N ILE A 246 -6.83 1.54 -16.55
CA ILE A 246 -8.07 2.12 -17.11
C ILE A 246 -8.08 3.64 -16.95
N GLU A 247 -7.40 4.14 -15.91
CA GLU A 247 -7.18 5.54 -15.61
C GLU A 247 -6.44 6.25 -16.74
N THR A 248 -5.34 5.64 -17.19
CA THR A 248 -4.53 6.14 -18.29
C THR A 248 -5.33 6.13 -19.58
N TYR A 249 -6.01 5.01 -19.87
CA TYR A 249 -6.88 4.92 -21.04
C TYR A 249 -7.92 6.03 -21.07
N LEU A 250 -8.63 6.26 -19.95
CA LEU A 250 -9.66 7.29 -19.82
C LEU A 250 -9.10 8.71 -19.94
N ALA A 251 -7.90 8.96 -19.41
CA ALA A 251 -7.24 10.26 -19.53
C ALA A 251 -6.84 10.60 -20.97
N GLU A 252 -6.61 9.60 -21.81
CA GLU A 252 -6.27 9.74 -23.23
C GLU A 252 -7.51 9.86 -24.14
N GLN A 253 -8.74 9.72 -23.61
CA GLN A 253 -9.96 9.82 -24.41
C GLN A 253 -10.47 11.25 -24.52
N ASP A 254 -10.31 11.87 -25.70
CA ASP A 254 -10.89 13.19 -25.99
C ASP A 254 -12.43 13.19 -25.97
N ARG A 255 -13.05 12.04 -26.29
CA ARG A 255 -14.51 11.89 -26.41
C ARG A 255 -15.23 11.87 -25.06
N TYR A 256 -14.55 11.47 -23.99
CA TYR A 256 -15.15 11.34 -22.67
C TYR A 256 -14.23 11.92 -21.59
N PRO A 257 -14.18 13.26 -21.45
CA PRO A 257 -13.27 13.90 -20.52
C PRO A 257 -13.62 13.51 -19.08
N ILE A 258 -12.67 12.85 -18.42
CA ILE A 258 -12.76 12.58 -16.98
C ILE A 258 -12.36 13.83 -16.19
N SER A 259 -13.14 14.19 -15.18
CA SER A 259 -12.85 15.38 -14.35
C SER A 259 -11.61 15.23 -13.49
N SER A 260 -11.25 14.00 -13.13
CA SER A 260 -10.12 13.66 -12.28
C SER A 260 -9.77 12.18 -12.43
N ILE A 261 -8.48 11.86 -12.49
CA ILE A 261 -7.96 10.48 -12.50
C ILE A 261 -7.95 9.89 -11.07
N SER A 262 -8.96 10.22 -10.27
CA SER A 262 -9.18 9.68 -8.93
C SER A 262 -10.32 8.67 -8.95
N ILE A 263 -10.39 7.80 -7.93
CA ILE A 263 -11.50 6.84 -7.79
C ILE A 263 -12.88 7.53 -7.82
N ASN A 264 -12.99 8.74 -7.26
CA ASN A 264 -14.21 9.54 -7.28
C ASN A 264 -14.52 10.08 -8.68
N GLY A 265 -13.51 10.51 -9.42
CA GLY A 265 -13.65 10.90 -10.83
C GLY A 265 -14.10 9.72 -11.69
N ILE A 266 -13.49 8.55 -11.52
CA ILE A 266 -13.84 7.31 -12.22
C ILE A 266 -15.27 6.87 -11.89
N ARG A 267 -15.68 6.91 -10.61
CA ARG A 267 -17.06 6.64 -10.20
C ARG A 267 -18.05 7.62 -10.82
N THR A 268 -17.70 8.91 -10.86
CA THR A 268 -18.56 9.94 -11.47
C THR A 268 -18.69 9.73 -12.98
N PHE A 269 -17.60 9.33 -13.63
CA PHE A 269 -17.59 8.98 -15.04
C PHE A 269 -18.57 7.83 -15.35
N PHE A 270 -18.44 6.70 -14.65
CA PHE A 270 -19.29 5.54 -14.89
C PHE A 270 -20.74 5.72 -14.44
N LYS A 271 -21.02 6.66 -13.52
CA LYS A 271 -22.40 7.08 -13.25
C LYS A 271 -23.05 7.76 -14.46
N LYS A 272 -22.27 8.47 -15.29
CA LYS A 272 -22.76 9.14 -16.51
C LYS A 272 -22.74 8.22 -17.73
N HIS A 273 -21.83 7.25 -17.74
CA HIS A 273 -21.63 6.29 -18.84
C HIS A 273 -21.65 4.84 -18.35
N PRO A 274 -22.75 4.37 -17.73
CA PRO A 274 -22.84 3.01 -17.20
C PRO A 274 -22.70 1.94 -18.29
N GLU A 275 -23.08 2.25 -19.52
CA GLU A 275 -22.96 1.37 -20.69
C GLU A 275 -21.51 1.03 -21.06
N LEU A 276 -20.56 1.86 -20.66
CA LEU A 276 -19.13 1.66 -20.96
C LEU A 276 -18.42 0.83 -19.88
N LEU A 277 -19.04 0.64 -18.72
CA LEU A 277 -18.42 0.11 -17.51
C LEU A 277 -17.69 -1.21 -17.76
N ASP A 278 -18.41 -2.25 -18.19
CA ASP A 278 -17.81 -3.57 -18.35
C ASP A 278 -16.73 -3.57 -19.43
N SER A 279 -16.98 -2.88 -20.55
CA SER A 279 -16.02 -2.79 -21.66
C SER A 279 -14.71 -2.10 -21.27
N ILE A 280 -14.77 -1.05 -20.44
CA ILE A 280 -13.58 -0.30 -20.00
C ILE A 280 -12.86 -1.07 -18.89
N LEU A 281 -13.58 -1.65 -17.93
CA LEU A 281 -12.94 -2.50 -16.92
C LEU A 281 -12.20 -3.67 -17.59
N ALA A 282 -12.80 -4.28 -18.61
CA ALA A 282 -12.22 -5.38 -19.39
C ALA A 282 -10.93 -5.01 -20.17
N LEU A 283 -10.59 -3.72 -20.32
CA LEU A 283 -9.31 -3.31 -20.91
C LEU A 283 -8.12 -3.74 -20.07
N ASN A 284 -8.32 -3.96 -18.77
CA ASN A 284 -7.36 -4.58 -17.88
C ASN A 284 -7.58 -6.10 -17.84
N PRO A 285 -6.82 -6.92 -18.59
CA PRO A 285 -7.04 -8.36 -18.61
C PRO A 285 -6.65 -9.04 -17.29
N SER A 286 -5.88 -8.36 -16.43
CA SER A 286 -5.48 -8.86 -15.11
C SER A 286 -6.68 -8.99 -14.17
N TYR A 287 -6.75 -10.10 -13.43
CA TYR A 287 -7.80 -10.38 -12.45
C TYR A 287 -7.20 -10.99 -11.18
N THR A 288 -7.61 -10.48 -10.02
CA THR A 288 -7.20 -10.96 -8.69
C THR A 288 -8.31 -11.78 -8.06
N PHE A 289 -7.93 -12.96 -7.55
CA PHE A 289 -8.81 -13.84 -6.79
C PHE A 289 -8.56 -13.73 -5.30
N PHE A 290 -9.58 -14.01 -4.49
CA PHE A 290 -9.52 -13.85 -3.05
C PHE A 290 -9.72 -15.14 -2.27
N ALA A 291 -9.27 -15.14 -1.03
CA ALA A 291 -9.67 -16.11 -0.01
C ALA A 291 -10.12 -15.36 1.23
N ARG A 292 -10.97 -15.99 2.05
CA ARG A 292 -11.29 -15.46 3.38
C ARG A 292 -10.00 -15.38 4.20
N GLY A 293 -9.70 -14.18 4.67
CA GLY A 293 -8.54 -13.87 5.50
C GLY A 293 -8.87 -13.93 6.99
N PRO A 294 -7.87 -13.86 7.86
CA PRO A 294 -8.10 -13.59 9.29
C PRO A 294 -8.71 -12.20 9.47
N SER A 295 -9.21 -11.86 10.66
CA SER A 295 -9.90 -10.59 10.93
C SER A 295 -9.06 -9.32 10.75
N GLN A 296 -7.76 -9.43 10.46
CA GLN A 296 -6.82 -8.31 10.30
C GLN A 296 -6.12 -8.36 8.94
N VAL A 297 -5.90 -7.20 8.31
CA VAL A 297 -5.21 -7.07 7.03
C VAL A 297 -3.75 -7.47 7.21
N ILE A 298 -3.26 -8.43 6.45
CA ILE A 298 -1.87 -8.90 6.55
C ILE A 298 -1.11 -8.50 5.28
N GLY A 299 0.00 -7.78 5.44
CA GLY A 299 0.90 -7.42 4.33
C GLY A 299 1.78 -8.58 3.86
N ALA A 300 2.59 -8.37 2.82
CA ALA A 300 3.48 -9.42 2.28
C ALA A 300 4.49 -9.96 3.31
N GLY A 301 4.84 -9.16 4.33
CA GLY A 301 5.66 -9.58 5.46
C GLY A 301 4.96 -10.52 6.46
N GLY A 302 3.69 -10.88 6.26
CA GLY A 302 2.99 -11.82 7.16
C GLY A 302 2.54 -11.20 8.50
N VAL A 303 2.63 -9.88 8.64
CA VAL A 303 2.22 -9.14 9.85
C VAL A 303 0.93 -8.36 9.58
N PRO A 304 0.01 -8.32 10.56
CA PRO A 304 -1.11 -7.41 10.52
C PRO A 304 -0.67 -5.96 10.33
N LEU A 305 -1.24 -5.30 9.34
CA LEU A 305 -1.03 -3.89 9.09
C LEU A 305 -1.67 -3.08 10.22
N THR A 306 -0.99 -2.03 10.64
CA THR A 306 -1.57 -1.01 11.52
C THR A 306 -2.00 0.12 10.60
N ALA A 307 -3.24 0.60 10.77
CA ALA A 307 -3.65 1.82 10.09
C ALA A 307 -2.83 2.99 10.66
N ASN A 308 -2.54 3.96 9.80
CA ASN A 308 -2.20 5.30 10.25
C ASN A 308 -3.50 6.08 10.42
#